data_AF-A0A842KU97-F1
#
_entry.id   AF-A0A842KU97-F1
#
_cell.length_a   1.000
_cell.length_b   1.000
_cell.length_c   1.000
_cell.angle_alpha   90.00
_cell.angle_beta   90.00
_cell.angle_gamma   90.00
#
_symmetry.space_group_name_H-M   'P 1'
#
loop_
_entity.id
_entity.type
_entity.pdbx_description
1 polymer ?
#
loop_
_entity_poly.entity_id
_entity_poly.type
_entity_poly.pdbx_seq_one_letter_code
_entity_poly.pdbx_strand_id
1 'polypeptide(L)'
;MKYNLKTKIKIFVVLATIVLTPSFYQNFSVFSQKKVNVGVFYYPWYGFNSTSSTWTGGNLTSHWNDSNYGVAKDMPLVGFYSSMDNDTLKWQFDKMKEAGINFIVISWWGWGTTNFSNPTQINKLYYAIDNATKNIFKYVDGNGLPFKVVLMVEPFSSNMNYSQVYNYVYENYYSLYDCFILKVNNKPLLLFFNPLNPPQDERFNSKIVGHQSNVDIFFWKGLDALDEYKNVDVQNYMGNPVINPDGFVSIIPRYDDSFLYKAGSRAGYMVFDKNFGKRLYQREWDFVLKNRDKINYVLL
;
A
#
# COMPACT_ATOMS: atom_id res chain seq x y z
N MET A 1 -45.09 87.46 10.03
CA MET A 1 -45.31 86.31 9.13
C MET A 1 -45.15 85.03 9.95
N LYS A 2 -46.03 84.07 9.68
CA LYS A 2 -46.33 82.78 10.34
C LYS A 2 -45.16 81.82 10.68
N TYR A 3 -45.38 81.01 11.74
CA TYR A 3 -44.77 79.72 12.21
C TYR A 3 -43.28 79.74 12.64
N ASN A 4 -42.85 79.42 13.86
CA ASN A 4 -43.11 78.34 14.85
C ASN A 4 -42.57 76.96 14.41
N LEU A 5 -41.45 76.49 14.98
CA LEU A 5 -41.38 75.17 15.64
C LEU A 5 -40.09 74.96 16.44
N LYS A 6 -40.30 74.61 17.71
CA LYS A 6 -39.36 74.02 18.66
C LYS A 6 -38.75 72.73 18.10
N THR A 7 -37.48 72.45 18.40
CA THR A 7 -37.03 71.17 18.98
C THR A 7 -35.74 71.38 19.78
N LYS A 8 -35.82 71.17 21.10
CA LYS A 8 -34.67 71.07 22.00
C LYS A 8 -34.07 69.68 21.85
N ILE A 9 -32.80 69.56 21.43
CA ILE A 9 -32.04 68.32 21.57
C ILE A 9 -31.26 68.43 22.88
N LYS A 10 -31.68 67.66 23.89
CA LYS A 10 -30.90 67.40 25.11
C LYS A 10 -29.82 66.38 24.75
N ILE A 11 -28.57 66.79 24.82
CA ILE A 11 -27.42 65.89 24.71
C ILE A 11 -27.32 65.13 26.04
N PHE A 12 -27.65 63.85 26.03
CA PHE A 12 -27.33 62.91 27.10
C PHE A 12 -25.91 62.38 26.83
N VAL A 13 -24.94 62.79 27.66
CA VAL A 13 -23.62 62.15 27.71
C VAL A 13 -23.79 60.88 28.55
N VAL A 14 -23.93 59.74 27.88
CA VAL A 14 -23.76 58.42 28.50
C VAL A 14 -22.28 58.08 28.43
N LEU A 15 -21.60 58.19 29.56
CA LEU A 15 -20.26 57.63 29.78
C LEU A 15 -20.39 56.10 29.73
N ALA A 16 -20.11 55.52 28.56
CA ALA A 16 -19.98 54.08 28.40
C ALA A 16 -18.63 53.65 28.98
N THR A 17 -18.66 53.11 30.19
CA THR A 17 -17.55 52.37 30.78
C THR A 17 -17.31 51.13 29.93
N ILE A 18 -16.26 51.14 29.10
CA ILE A 18 -15.79 49.95 28.39
C ILE A 18 -15.19 49.03 29.45
N VAL A 19 -15.99 48.09 29.93
CA VAL A 19 -15.49 46.93 30.66
C VAL A 19 -14.74 46.08 29.64
N LEU A 20 -13.40 46.16 29.67
CA LEU A 20 -12.52 45.23 29.00
C LEU A 20 -12.74 43.85 29.63
N THR A 21 -13.69 43.08 29.10
CA THR A 21 -13.76 41.65 29.36
C THR A 21 -12.46 41.05 28.84
N PRO A 22 -11.66 40.33 29.66
CA PRO A 22 -10.52 39.62 29.14
C PRO A 22 -11.06 38.62 28.13
N SER A 23 -10.79 38.90 26.85
CA SER A 23 -11.03 38.01 25.75
C SER A 23 -10.43 36.67 26.14
N PHE A 24 -11.29 35.71 26.48
CA PHE A 24 -10.93 34.31 26.50
C PHE A 24 -10.45 33.99 25.09
N TYR A 25 -9.15 34.15 24.84
CA TYR A 25 -8.45 33.42 23.80
C TYR A 25 -8.58 31.96 24.21
N GLN A 26 -9.71 31.34 23.87
CA GLN A 26 -9.74 29.91 23.71
C GLN A 26 -8.71 29.65 22.63
N ASN A 27 -7.54 29.18 23.07
CA ASN A 27 -6.67 28.40 22.23
C ASN A 27 -7.52 27.25 21.73
N PHE A 28 -8.19 27.45 20.58
CA PHE A 28 -8.62 26.35 19.76
C PHE A 28 -7.32 25.68 19.34
N SER A 29 -6.88 24.73 20.17
CA SER A 29 -6.00 23.67 19.73
C SER A 29 -6.72 23.11 18.52
N VAL A 30 -6.28 23.51 17.32
CA VAL A 30 -6.62 22.78 16.11
C VAL A 30 -6.14 21.39 16.41
N PHE A 31 -7.06 20.49 16.77
CA PHE A 31 -6.75 19.08 16.92
C PHE A 31 -6.24 18.67 15.55
N SER A 32 -4.92 18.66 15.39
CA SER A 32 -4.27 18.16 14.20
C SER A 32 -4.69 16.71 14.11
N GLN A 33 -5.69 16.43 13.27
CA GLN A 33 -6.18 15.09 13.09
C GLN A 33 -4.99 14.24 12.66
N LYS A 34 -4.68 13.23 13.47
CA LYS A 34 -3.58 12.29 13.21
C LYS A 34 -3.71 11.80 11.77
N LYS A 35 -2.72 12.13 10.94
CA LYS A 35 -2.72 11.73 9.54
C LYS A 35 -2.44 10.23 9.48
N VAL A 36 -3.40 9.47 9.01
CA VAL A 36 -3.25 8.04 8.72
C VAL A 36 -2.63 7.90 7.34
N ASN A 37 -1.58 7.09 7.23
CA ASN A 37 -1.01 6.73 5.94
C ASN A 37 -1.83 5.59 5.34
N VAL A 38 -2.11 5.65 4.04
CA VAL A 38 -2.88 4.64 3.32
C VAL A 38 -2.00 4.13 2.20
N GLY A 39 -1.75 2.83 2.17
CA GLY A 39 -0.87 2.21 1.21
C GLY A 39 -1.50 1.01 0.54
N VAL A 40 -0.91 0.59 -0.58
CA VAL A 40 -1.37 -0.54 -1.37
C VAL A 40 -0.20 -1.43 -1.76
N PHE A 41 -0.45 -2.73 -1.86
CA PHE A 41 0.51 -3.65 -2.44
C PHE A 41 0.60 -3.45 -3.96
N TYR A 42 1.84 -3.33 -4.45
CA TYR A 42 2.15 -2.98 -5.83
C TYR A 42 3.04 -4.06 -6.46
N TYR A 43 2.66 -4.54 -7.65
CA TYR A 43 3.30 -5.68 -8.29
C TYR A 43 3.90 -5.29 -9.65
N PRO A 44 5.24 -5.15 -9.76
CA PRO A 44 5.91 -4.65 -10.97
C PRO A 44 6.33 -5.77 -11.94
N TRP A 45 5.49 -6.79 -12.12
CA TRP A 45 5.84 -8.02 -12.86
C TRP A 45 5.11 -8.23 -14.19
N TYR A 46 4.37 -7.24 -14.67
CA TYR A 46 3.47 -7.39 -15.82
C TYR A 46 4.11 -6.95 -17.13
N GLY A 47 4.03 -7.77 -18.19
CA GLY A 47 4.37 -7.30 -19.53
C GLY A 47 5.78 -7.62 -20.04
N PHE A 48 6.55 -8.46 -19.34
CA PHE A 48 7.86 -8.93 -19.80
C PHE A 48 7.71 -10.12 -20.74
N ASN A 49 8.24 -10.01 -21.95
CA ASN A 49 8.26 -11.07 -22.94
C ASN A 49 9.55 -11.89 -22.80
N SER A 50 9.45 -13.12 -22.29
CA SER A 50 10.59 -13.97 -21.99
C SER A 50 11.35 -14.45 -23.23
N THR A 51 10.67 -14.58 -24.38
CA THR A 51 11.29 -14.98 -25.66
C THR A 51 12.21 -13.89 -26.21
N SER A 52 11.74 -12.64 -26.21
CA SER A 52 12.53 -11.50 -26.71
C SER A 52 13.37 -10.83 -25.63
N SER A 53 13.13 -11.14 -24.35
CA SER A 53 13.73 -10.46 -23.19
C SER A 53 13.46 -8.95 -23.18
N THR A 54 12.26 -8.54 -23.57
CA THR A 54 11.84 -7.13 -23.63
C THR A 54 10.52 -6.89 -22.93
N TRP A 55 10.34 -5.66 -22.44
CA TRP A 55 9.09 -5.19 -21.85
C TRP A 55 8.18 -4.65 -22.95
N THR A 56 7.21 -5.45 -23.36
CA THR A 56 6.31 -5.13 -24.50
C THR A 56 4.86 -4.96 -24.08
N GLY A 57 4.48 -5.44 -22.89
CA GLY A 57 3.07 -5.62 -22.56
C GLY A 57 2.40 -6.60 -23.52
N GLY A 58 1.07 -6.56 -23.59
CA GLY A 58 0.27 -7.42 -24.45
C GLY A 58 -0.06 -8.77 -23.81
N ASN A 59 -1.03 -9.46 -24.41
CA ASN A 59 -1.44 -10.78 -23.98
C ASN A 59 -0.28 -11.79 -24.17
N LEU A 60 -0.21 -12.80 -23.32
CA LEU A 60 0.82 -13.84 -23.28
C LEU A 60 2.23 -13.35 -22.87
N THR A 61 2.34 -12.14 -22.32
CA THR A 61 3.56 -11.69 -21.62
C THR A 61 3.43 -11.89 -20.11
N SER A 62 4.52 -11.73 -19.36
CA SER A 62 4.56 -12.11 -17.93
C SER A 62 3.33 -11.62 -17.16
N HIS A 63 2.66 -12.55 -16.49
CA HIS A 63 1.43 -12.32 -15.70
C HIS A 63 0.20 -11.79 -16.49
N TRP A 64 0.26 -11.76 -17.83
CA TRP A 64 -0.87 -11.50 -18.72
C TRP A 64 -1.27 -12.74 -19.52
N ASN A 65 -1.99 -13.67 -18.88
CA ASN A 65 -2.42 -14.94 -19.47
C ASN A 65 -1.29 -15.76 -20.09
N ASP A 66 -0.05 -15.58 -19.62
CA ASP A 66 1.14 -16.33 -20.06
C ASP A 66 1.16 -17.78 -19.57
N SER A 67 0.40 -18.06 -18.51
CA SER A 67 0.33 -19.35 -17.85
C SER A 67 -0.98 -19.51 -17.11
N ASN A 68 -1.24 -20.71 -16.60
CA ASN A 68 -2.34 -20.95 -15.66
C ASN A 68 -2.19 -20.13 -14.34
N TYR A 69 -0.97 -19.72 -13.98
CA TYR A 69 -0.70 -18.87 -12.82
C TYR A 69 -0.88 -17.37 -13.10
N GLY A 70 -0.96 -16.98 -14.38
CA GLY A 70 -1.08 -15.59 -14.84
C GLY A 70 -2.45 -15.24 -15.41
N VAL A 71 -3.53 -15.91 -15.00
CA VAL A 71 -4.86 -15.70 -15.57
C VAL A 71 -5.40 -14.30 -15.20
N ALA A 72 -5.61 -13.46 -16.21
CA ALA A 72 -6.20 -12.13 -16.08
C ALA A 72 -7.63 -12.14 -16.61
N LYS A 73 -8.61 -12.11 -15.69
CA LYS A 73 -10.04 -12.10 -16.05
C LYS A 73 -10.54 -10.72 -16.45
N ASP A 74 -10.17 -9.71 -15.66
CA ASP A 74 -10.53 -8.31 -15.87
C ASP A 74 -9.37 -7.63 -16.61
N MET A 75 -9.66 -6.89 -17.67
CA MET A 75 -8.65 -6.19 -18.46
C MET A 75 -8.44 -4.78 -17.88
N PRO A 76 -7.19 -4.32 -17.65
CA PRO A 76 -6.94 -2.94 -17.26
C PRO A 76 -7.43 -1.96 -18.32
N LEU A 77 -7.84 -0.76 -17.91
CA LEU A 77 -8.31 0.28 -18.83
C LEU A 77 -7.26 0.71 -19.86
N VAL A 78 -5.98 0.62 -19.48
CA VAL A 78 -4.82 0.88 -20.35
C VAL A 78 -4.37 -0.35 -21.16
N GLY A 79 -5.15 -1.43 -21.13
CA GLY A 79 -4.80 -2.71 -21.75
C GLY A 79 -3.78 -3.52 -20.92
N PHE A 80 -3.30 -4.62 -21.50
CA PHE A 80 -2.21 -5.41 -20.91
C PHE A 80 -0.90 -4.63 -20.99
N TYR A 81 -0.64 -3.82 -19.99
CA TYR A 81 0.46 -2.86 -19.96
C TYR A 81 1.82 -3.53 -19.68
N SER A 82 2.88 -2.72 -19.73
CA SER A 82 4.21 -3.08 -19.27
C SER A 82 4.52 -2.36 -17.95
N SER A 83 5.00 -3.08 -16.93
CA SER A 83 5.44 -2.50 -15.65
C SER A 83 6.69 -1.60 -15.79
N MET A 84 7.35 -1.64 -16.95
CA MET A 84 8.52 -0.82 -17.27
C MET A 84 8.14 0.51 -17.95
N ASP A 85 6.88 0.68 -18.35
CA ASP A 85 6.41 1.87 -19.06
C ASP A 85 6.06 3.02 -18.11
N ASN A 86 6.64 4.19 -18.34
CA ASN A 86 6.42 5.38 -17.51
C ASN A 86 5.02 5.98 -17.69
N ASP A 87 4.37 5.82 -18.83
CA ASP A 87 2.98 6.29 -19.02
C ASP A 87 2.02 5.44 -18.18
N THR A 88 2.28 4.12 -18.13
CA THR A 88 1.61 3.20 -17.20
C THR A 88 1.83 3.60 -15.75
N LEU A 89 3.09 3.88 -15.33
CA LEU A 89 3.38 4.35 -13.97
C LEU A 89 2.63 5.64 -13.66
N LYS A 90 2.65 6.62 -14.58
CA LYS A 90 1.91 7.87 -14.43
C LYS A 90 0.43 7.61 -14.16
N TRP A 91 -0.21 6.79 -15.00
CA TRP A 91 -1.62 6.45 -14.84
C TRP A 91 -1.89 5.78 -13.48
N GLN A 92 -1.06 4.83 -13.06
CA GLN A 92 -1.23 4.14 -11.77
C GLN A 92 -1.05 5.08 -10.57
N PHE A 93 -0.02 5.93 -10.56
CA PHE A 93 0.19 6.92 -9.50
C PHE A 93 -0.91 7.98 -9.45
N ASP A 94 -1.43 8.42 -10.60
CA ASP A 94 -2.57 9.32 -10.65
C ASP A 94 -3.82 8.66 -10.04
N LYS A 95 -4.09 7.38 -10.34
CA LYS A 95 -5.19 6.62 -9.72
C LYS A 95 -5.02 6.40 -8.23
N MET A 96 -3.80 6.10 -7.78
CA MET A 96 -3.51 6.00 -6.35
C MET A 96 -3.75 7.32 -5.63
N LYS A 97 -3.32 8.44 -6.23
CA LYS A 97 -3.54 9.79 -5.68
C LYS A 97 -5.03 10.15 -5.63
N GLU A 98 -5.79 9.88 -6.70
CA GLU A 98 -7.25 10.06 -6.74
C GLU A 98 -7.95 9.28 -5.61
N ALA A 99 -7.46 8.09 -5.28
CA ALA A 99 -7.98 7.24 -4.21
C ALA A 99 -7.48 7.63 -2.80
N GLY A 100 -6.62 8.64 -2.66
CA GLY A 100 -6.04 9.07 -1.38
C GLY A 100 -4.92 8.15 -0.84
N ILE A 101 -4.41 7.24 -1.66
CA ILE A 101 -3.26 6.39 -1.35
C ILE A 101 -2.00 7.26 -1.38
N ASN A 102 -1.13 7.09 -0.38
CA ASN A 102 0.06 7.91 -0.18
C ASN A 102 1.35 7.10 0.07
N PHE A 103 1.28 5.77 0.07
CA PHE A 103 2.47 4.94 -0.03
C PHE A 103 2.21 3.64 -0.78
N ILE A 104 3.27 3.00 -1.26
CA ILE A 104 3.20 1.70 -1.94
C ILE A 104 4.12 0.70 -1.26
N VAL A 105 3.68 -0.57 -1.24
CA VAL A 105 4.48 -1.71 -0.82
C VAL A 105 4.77 -2.56 -2.05
N ILE A 106 5.99 -2.51 -2.56
CA ILE A 106 6.38 -3.18 -3.80
C ILE A 106 6.76 -4.63 -3.52
N SER A 107 6.07 -5.58 -4.15
CA SER A 107 6.46 -7.00 -4.20
C SER A 107 7.78 -7.15 -4.98
N TRP A 108 8.84 -7.54 -4.28
CA TRP A 108 10.20 -7.57 -4.83
C TRP A 108 10.79 -9.00 -4.80
N TRP A 109 11.15 -9.49 -5.99
CA TRP A 109 11.57 -10.87 -6.24
C TRP A 109 13.10 -11.04 -6.34
N GLY A 110 13.85 -10.18 -5.66
CA GLY A 110 15.30 -10.19 -5.71
C GLY A 110 15.85 -9.69 -7.04
N TRP A 111 17.16 -9.73 -7.20
CA TRP A 111 17.88 -9.20 -8.37
C TRP A 111 18.22 -10.28 -9.41
N GLY A 112 17.46 -11.37 -9.41
CA GLY A 112 17.67 -12.50 -10.32
C GLY A 112 18.57 -13.62 -9.77
N THR A 113 19.37 -13.38 -8.74
CA THR A 113 20.10 -14.47 -8.06
C THR A 113 19.13 -15.31 -7.22
N THR A 114 18.85 -16.54 -7.65
CA THR A 114 17.99 -17.49 -6.92
C THR A 114 18.77 -18.62 -6.25
N ASN A 115 20.05 -18.79 -6.60
CA ASN A 115 20.97 -19.73 -5.97
C ASN A 115 22.21 -18.97 -5.50
N PHE A 116 22.28 -18.68 -4.20
CA PHE A 116 23.38 -17.93 -3.60
C PHE A 116 24.73 -18.67 -3.62
N SER A 117 24.73 -20.00 -3.81
CA SER A 117 25.95 -20.78 -4.00
C SER A 117 26.49 -20.73 -5.43
N ASN A 118 25.68 -20.30 -6.40
CA ASN A 118 26.11 -20.03 -7.77
C ASN A 118 25.47 -18.73 -8.29
N PRO A 119 25.96 -17.56 -7.82
CA PRO A 119 25.32 -16.28 -8.09
C PRO A 119 25.39 -15.85 -9.57
N THR A 120 26.19 -16.53 -10.39
CA THR A 120 26.31 -16.25 -11.83
C THR A 120 25.10 -16.73 -12.63
N GLN A 121 24.31 -17.66 -12.09
CA GLN A 121 23.08 -18.11 -12.71
C GLN A 121 21.93 -17.16 -12.33
N ILE A 122 21.43 -16.42 -13.32
CA ILE A 122 20.41 -15.40 -13.12
C ILE A 122 19.06 -15.87 -13.66
N ASN A 123 18.02 -15.77 -12.82
CA ASN A 123 16.63 -15.81 -13.26
C ASN A 123 16.30 -14.50 -13.99
N LYS A 124 16.11 -14.60 -15.31
CA LYS A 124 15.87 -13.44 -16.18
C LYS A 124 14.61 -12.65 -15.82
N LEU A 125 13.54 -13.33 -15.42
CA LEU A 125 12.29 -12.67 -15.06
C LEU A 125 12.47 -11.86 -13.77
N TYR A 126 13.08 -12.43 -12.74
CA TYR A 126 13.31 -11.72 -11.48
C TYR A 126 14.29 -10.56 -11.66
N TYR A 127 15.33 -10.72 -12.48
CA TYR A 127 16.19 -9.61 -12.87
C TYR A 127 15.43 -8.49 -13.60
N ALA A 128 14.50 -8.85 -14.50
CA ALA A 128 13.64 -7.87 -15.15
C ALA A 128 12.75 -7.14 -14.13
N ILE A 129 12.09 -7.86 -13.22
CA ILE A 129 11.25 -7.30 -12.15
C ILE A 129 12.04 -6.34 -11.25
N ASP A 130 13.29 -6.66 -10.92
CA ASP A 130 14.18 -5.75 -10.18
C ASP A 130 14.45 -4.45 -10.96
N ASN A 131 14.67 -4.53 -12.27
CA ASN A 131 14.82 -3.33 -13.11
C ASN A 131 13.54 -2.50 -13.19
N ALA A 132 12.37 -3.14 -13.29
CA ALA A 132 11.08 -2.45 -13.21
C ALA A 132 10.89 -1.78 -11.84
N THR A 133 11.30 -2.44 -10.76
CA THR A 133 11.30 -1.88 -9.40
C THR A 133 12.21 -0.65 -9.32
N LYS A 134 13.45 -0.72 -9.80
CA LYS A 134 14.36 0.44 -9.88
C LYS A 134 13.76 1.61 -10.65
N ASN A 135 13.02 1.34 -11.71
CA ASN A 135 12.36 2.40 -12.47
C ASN A 135 11.25 3.10 -11.70
N ILE A 136 10.50 2.37 -10.86
CA ILE A 136 9.50 2.99 -9.98
C ILE A 136 10.18 3.98 -9.03
N PHE A 137 11.30 3.60 -8.41
CA PHE A 137 12.05 4.51 -7.55
C PHE A 137 12.54 5.75 -8.30
N LYS A 138 13.13 5.56 -9.49
CA LYS A 138 13.55 6.67 -10.36
C LYS A 138 12.39 7.55 -10.78
N TYR A 139 11.23 6.96 -11.05
CA TYR A 139 10.02 7.68 -11.48
C TYR A 139 9.46 8.52 -10.33
N VAL A 140 9.38 7.95 -9.12
CA VAL A 140 8.95 8.68 -7.91
C VAL A 140 9.89 9.84 -7.62
N ASP A 141 11.20 9.59 -7.63
CA ASP A 141 12.23 10.60 -7.37
C ASP A 141 12.24 11.70 -8.43
N GLY A 142 12.38 11.33 -9.71
CA GLY A 142 12.51 12.25 -10.82
C GLY A 142 11.27 13.11 -11.09
N ASN A 143 10.10 12.68 -10.63
CA ASN A 143 8.86 13.47 -10.71
C ASN A 143 8.47 14.11 -9.37
N GLY A 144 9.26 13.95 -8.31
CA GLY A 144 8.99 14.52 -6.99
C GLY A 144 7.63 14.08 -6.42
N LEU A 145 7.24 12.83 -6.65
CA LEU A 145 5.92 12.36 -6.25
C LEU A 145 5.81 12.30 -4.72
N PRO A 146 4.68 12.75 -4.12
CA PRO A 146 4.50 12.77 -2.67
C PRO A 146 4.10 11.38 -2.12
N PHE A 147 4.72 10.31 -2.61
CA PHE A 147 4.50 8.94 -2.19
C PHE A 147 5.64 8.47 -1.29
N LYS A 148 5.31 7.63 -0.30
CA LYS A 148 6.33 6.80 0.36
C LYS A 148 6.44 5.43 -0.31
N VAL A 149 7.62 4.84 -0.25
CA VAL A 149 7.89 3.53 -0.84
C VAL A 149 8.44 2.57 0.22
N VAL A 150 8.00 1.32 0.13
CA VAL A 150 8.44 0.19 0.94
C VAL A 150 8.65 -0.99 0.01
N LEU A 151 9.74 -1.74 0.20
CA LEU A 151 9.89 -3.05 -0.43
C LEU A 151 9.31 -4.14 0.48
N MET A 152 8.68 -5.12 -0.16
CA MET A 152 8.31 -6.41 0.44
C MET A 152 9.11 -7.50 -0.26
N VAL A 153 10.05 -8.10 0.47
CA VAL A 153 10.89 -9.18 -0.02
C VAL A 153 10.05 -10.45 -0.15
N GLU A 154 9.97 -10.98 -1.35
CA GLU A 154 9.28 -12.23 -1.67
C GLU A 154 10.23 -13.44 -1.50
N PRO A 155 9.70 -14.67 -1.29
CA PRO A 155 10.52 -15.87 -1.16
C PRO A 155 11.08 -16.34 -2.52
N PHE A 156 11.90 -15.53 -3.18
CA PHE A 156 12.46 -15.78 -4.52
C PHE A 156 13.57 -16.84 -4.56
N SER A 157 14.03 -17.33 -3.40
CA SER A 157 15.00 -18.41 -3.26
C SER A 157 14.62 -19.31 -2.08
N SER A 158 14.81 -20.63 -2.23
CA SER A 158 14.62 -21.59 -1.15
C SER A 158 15.70 -21.49 -0.06
N ASN A 159 16.88 -20.96 -0.39
CA ASN A 159 18.02 -20.83 0.52
C ASN A 159 18.43 -19.36 0.61
N MET A 160 17.57 -18.54 1.19
CA MET A 160 17.76 -17.09 1.24
C MET A 160 19.03 -16.70 2.02
N ASN A 161 19.89 -15.88 1.42
CA ASN A 161 20.98 -15.23 2.14
C ASN A 161 20.54 -13.82 2.58
N TYR A 162 19.98 -13.73 3.79
CA TYR A 162 19.40 -12.47 4.29
C TYR A 162 20.41 -11.32 4.40
N SER A 163 21.68 -11.60 4.71
CA SER A 163 22.73 -10.56 4.74
C SER A 163 22.91 -9.92 3.36
N GLN A 164 22.98 -10.73 2.31
CA GLN A 164 23.05 -10.21 0.94
C GLN A 164 21.76 -9.49 0.52
N VAL A 165 20.59 -9.97 0.93
CA VAL A 165 19.32 -9.28 0.70
C VAL A 165 19.31 -7.88 1.32
N TYR A 166 19.66 -7.78 2.61
CA TYR A 166 19.70 -6.48 3.29
C TYR A 166 20.72 -5.53 2.64
N ASN A 167 21.91 -6.01 2.29
CA ASN A 167 22.91 -5.21 1.60
C ASN A 167 22.41 -4.73 0.23
N TYR A 168 21.84 -5.63 -0.56
CA TYR A 168 21.32 -5.28 -1.88
C TYR A 168 20.22 -4.21 -1.78
N VAL A 169 19.25 -4.40 -0.89
CA VAL A 169 18.15 -3.45 -0.67
C VAL A 169 18.69 -2.10 -0.22
N TYR A 170 19.62 -2.10 0.74
CA TYR A 170 20.21 -0.85 1.24
C TYR A 170 20.98 -0.10 0.15
N GLU A 171 21.88 -0.77 -0.57
CA GLU A 171 22.78 -0.16 -1.55
C GLU A 171 22.06 0.29 -2.83
N ASN A 172 21.05 -0.46 -3.28
CA ASN A 172 20.41 -0.22 -4.58
C ASN A 172 19.09 0.56 -4.48
N TYR A 173 18.53 0.69 -3.28
CA TYR A 173 17.26 1.38 -3.05
C TYR A 173 17.34 2.35 -1.88
N TYR A 174 17.47 1.86 -0.65
CA TYR A 174 17.12 2.69 0.51
C TYR A 174 18.14 3.80 0.80
N SER A 175 19.43 3.55 0.56
CA SER A 175 20.48 4.57 0.71
C SER A 175 20.41 5.66 -0.36
N LEU A 176 19.90 5.33 -1.56
CA LEU A 176 19.78 6.25 -2.69
C LEU A 176 18.54 7.14 -2.59
N TYR A 177 17.49 6.66 -1.91
CA TYR A 177 16.15 7.25 -1.96
C TYR A 177 15.54 7.53 -0.57
N ASP A 178 16.37 7.73 0.46
CA ASP A 178 15.95 7.83 1.88
C ASP A 178 14.83 8.87 2.14
N CYS A 179 14.76 9.94 1.34
CA CYS A 179 13.78 11.02 1.49
C CYS A 179 12.31 10.56 1.32
N PHE A 180 12.07 9.48 0.57
CA PHE A 180 10.73 8.92 0.36
C PHE A 180 10.56 7.47 0.80
N ILE A 181 11.51 6.88 1.53
CA ILE A 181 11.26 5.61 2.20
C ILE A 181 10.33 5.81 3.40
N LEU A 182 9.36 4.92 3.58
CA LEU A 182 8.53 4.93 4.79
C LEU A 182 9.37 4.49 6.00
N LYS A 183 9.31 5.26 7.09
CA LYS A 183 10.04 4.96 8.33
C LYS A 183 9.07 4.65 9.46
N VAL A 184 9.38 3.60 10.24
CA VAL A 184 8.67 3.23 11.47
C VAL A 184 9.69 3.24 12.60
N ASN A 185 9.41 3.98 13.67
CA ASN A 185 10.35 4.22 14.77
C ASN A 185 11.72 4.74 14.28
N ASN A 186 11.70 5.72 13.37
CA ASN A 186 12.86 6.36 12.75
C ASN A 186 13.78 5.46 11.89
N LYS A 187 13.41 4.19 11.66
CA LYS A 187 14.13 3.28 10.75
C LYS A 187 13.33 3.00 9.48
N PRO A 188 13.99 2.89 8.32
CA PRO A 188 13.35 2.43 7.08
C PRO A 188 12.60 1.11 7.27
N LEU A 189 11.33 1.07 6.86
CA LEU A 189 10.52 -0.14 6.90
C LEU A 189 10.93 -1.07 5.76
N LEU A 190 11.24 -2.33 6.07
CA LEU A 190 11.42 -3.39 5.09
C LEU A 190 10.49 -4.54 5.46
N LEU A 191 9.65 -4.95 4.52
CA LEU A 191 8.71 -6.04 4.74
C LEU A 191 9.26 -7.33 4.14
N PHE A 192 8.89 -8.46 4.73
CA PHE A 192 9.19 -9.80 4.24
C PHE A 192 7.90 -10.59 4.16
N PHE A 193 7.57 -11.12 2.97
CA PHE A 193 6.37 -11.93 2.83
C PHE A 193 6.59 -13.30 3.49
N ASN A 194 5.60 -13.76 4.25
CA ASN A 194 5.65 -15.07 4.88
C ASN A 194 5.84 -16.18 3.82
N PRO A 195 6.61 -17.25 4.07
CA PRO A 195 7.14 -17.69 5.37
C PRO A 195 8.57 -17.20 5.65
N LEU A 196 9.07 -16.17 4.96
CA LEU A 196 10.40 -15.64 5.26
C LEU A 196 10.48 -15.18 6.71
N ASN A 197 11.60 -15.49 7.36
CA ASN A 197 11.87 -15.14 8.75
C ASN A 197 13.33 -14.67 8.86
N PRO A 198 13.63 -13.44 8.40
CA PRO A 198 14.98 -12.91 8.41
C PRO A 198 15.46 -12.64 9.85
N PRO A 199 16.77 -12.74 10.13
CA PRO A 199 17.34 -12.13 11.32
C PRO A 199 17.15 -10.61 11.27
N GLN A 200 17.20 -9.96 12.44
CA GLN A 200 17.15 -8.50 12.53
C GLN A 200 18.42 -7.87 11.93
N ASP A 201 18.26 -6.74 11.25
CA ASP A 201 19.35 -5.90 10.74
C ASP A 201 19.18 -4.48 11.28
N GLU A 202 20.24 -3.91 11.85
CA GLU A 202 20.15 -2.64 12.57
C GLU A 202 19.72 -1.46 11.71
N ARG A 203 19.92 -1.54 10.38
CA ARG A 203 19.56 -0.49 9.43
C ARG A 203 18.05 -0.39 9.21
N PHE A 204 17.30 -1.46 9.47
CA PHE A 204 15.89 -1.56 9.10
C PHE A 204 14.97 -1.72 10.30
N ASN A 205 13.70 -1.36 10.11
CA ASN A 205 12.59 -1.90 10.86
C ASN A 205 12.01 -3.05 10.02
N SER A 206 12.53 -4.26 10.24
CA SER A 206 12.10 -5.44 9.48
C SER A 206 10.82 -6.03 10.08
N LYS A 207 9.83 -6.30 9.24
CA LYS A 207 8.57 -6.94 9.65
C LYS A 207 8.17 -8.04 8.68
N ILE A 208 7.59 -9.10 9.22
CA ILE A 208 6.96 -10.17 8.43
C ILE A 208 5.50 -9.76 8.17
N VAL A 209 5.12 -9.74 6.89
CA VAL A 209 3.74 -9.49 6.46
C VAL A 209 3.19 -10.74 5.79
N GLY A 210 1.92 -11.06 6.03
CA GLY A 210 1.36 -12.28 5.47
C GLY A 210 0.05 -12.73 6.09
N HIS A 211 -0.31 -13.99 5.87
CA HIS A 211 -1.58 -14.56 6.33
C HIS A 211 -1.40 -15.59 7.46
N GLN A 212 -0.18 -16.06 7.71
CA GLN A 212 0.13 -17.01 8.77
C GLN A 212 0.05 -16.38 10.17
N SER A 213 -0.10 -17.20 11.20
CA SER A 213 -0.26 -16.75 12.59
C SER A 213 0.98 -16.07 13.20
N ASN A 214 2.16 -16.25 12.62
CA ASN A 214 3.45 -15.76 13.11
C ASN A 214 3.93 -14.48 12.41
N VAL A 215 3.04 -13.73 11.76
CA VAL A 215 3.38 -12.47 11.08
C VAL A 215 3.26 -11.27 12.01
N ASP A 216 4.07 -10.23 11.76
CA ASP A 216 3.95 -8.93 12.44
C ASP A 216 2.77 -8.11 11.92
N ILE A 217 2.47 -8.26 10.62
CA ILE A 217 1.39 -7.59 9.94
C ILE A 217 0.54 -8.61 9.18
N PHE A 218 -0.73 -8.74 9.56
CA PHE A 218 -1.67 -9.51 8.75
C PHE A 218 -1.94 -8.80 7.43
N PHE A 219 -1.62 -9.44 6.31
CA PHE A 219 -1.99 -9.07 4.95
C PHE A 219 -3.50 -9.20 4.77
N TRP A 220 -4.02 -10.35 5.20
CA TRP A 220 -5.42 -10.59 5.50
C TRP A 220 -5.49 -11.59 6.65
N LYS A 221 -6.54 -11.53 7.48
CA LYS A 221 -6.81 -12.58 8.46
C LYS A 221 -7.94 -13.43 7.94
N GLY A 222 -7.63 -14.55 7.29
CA GLY A 222 -8.63 -15.56 6.93
C GLY A 222 -9.11 -16.36 8.15
N LEU A 223 -10.24 -17.08 8.02
CA LEU A 223 -10.48 -18.27 8.85
C LEU A 223 -9.29 -19.22 8.70
N ASP A 224 -8.92 -19.98 9.73
CA ASP A 224 -7.83 -20.98 9.68
C ASP A 224 -7.96 -21.96 8.48
N ALA A 225 -9.17 -22.11 7.92
CA ALA A 225 -9.45 -22.86 6.69
C ALA A 225 -8.88 -22.25 5.38
N LEU A 226 -8.42 -20.99 5.40
CA LEU A 226 -7.89 -20.27 4.23
C LEU A 226 -6.40 -20.51 4.00
N ASP A 227 -5.67 -21.02 5.00
CA ASP A 227 -4.24 -21.35 4.90
C ASP A 227 -3.96 -22.55 3.97
N GLU A 228 -5.01 -23.28 3.56
CA GLU A 228 -4.89 -24.49 2.74
C GLU A 228 -5.69 -24.45 1.42
N TYR A 229 -6.21 -23.29 0.99
CA TYR A 229 -7.02 -23.17 -0.24
C TYR A 229 -8.16 -24.21 -0.31
N LYS A 230 -8.89 -24.44 0.79
CA LYS A 230 -9.92 -25.50 0.91
C LYS A 230 -11.25 -25.18 0.20
N ASN A 231 -11.21 -24.72 -1.06
CA ASN A 231 -12.39 -24.35 -1.85
C ASN A 231 -13.37 -23.46 -1.07
N VAL A 232 -12.85 -22.38 -0.48
CA VAL A 232 -13.62 -21.55 0.42
C VAL A 232 -14.27 -20.42 -0.38
N ASP A 233 -15.57 -20.55 -0.63
CA ASP A 233 -16.40 -19.38 -0.92
C ASP A 233 -16.63 -18.64 0.39
N VAL A 234 -15.86 -17.58 0.65
CA VAL A 234 -15.89 -16.85 1.92
C VAL A 234 -17.07 -15.89 1.93
N GLN A 235 -18.28 -16.44 1.86
CA GLN A 235 -19.53 -15.69 1.99
C GLN A 235 -19.77 -15.20 3.43
N ASN A 236 -19.07 -15.79 4.41
CA ASN A 236 -19.24 -15.56 5.84
C ASN A 236 -18.00 -14.94 6.51
N TYR A 237 -17.19 -14.15 5.77
CA TYR A 237 -16.14 -13.37 6.41
C TYR A 237 -16.74 -12.40 7.44
N MET A 238 -16.55 -12.71 8.71
CA MET A 238 -17.15 -12.00 9.85
C MET A 238 -16.11 -11.40 10.80
N GLY A 239 -14.82 -11.53 10.48
CA GLY A 239 -13.75 -10.95 11.28
C GLY A 239 -13.66 -9.44 11.07
N ASN A 240 -13.41 -8.69 12.15
CA ASN A 240 -12.90 -7.34 12.01
C ASN A 240 -11.40 -7.39 11.62
N PRO A 241 -10.89 -6.40 10.89
CA PRO A 241 -9.45 -6.23 10.67
C PRO A 241 -8.66 -6.24 11.99
N VAL A 242 -7.42 -6.70 11.94
CA VAL A 242 -6.51 -6.71 13.10
C VAL A 242 -5.66 -5.45 13.09
N ILE A 243 -5.71 -4.68 14.18
CA ILE A 243 -4.82 -3.55 14.41
C ILE A 243 -3.59 -4.07 15.16
N ASN A 244 -2.43 -4.00 14.52
CA ASN A 244 -1.17 -4.42 15.11
C ASN A 244 -0.68 -3.38 16.15
N PRO A 245 0.22 -3.76 17.09
CA PRO A 245 0.68 -2.85 18.15
C PRO A 245 1.30 -1.53 17.67
N ASP A 246 1.84 -1.51 16.45
CA ASP A 246 2.42 -0.35 15.77
C ASP A 246 1.41 0.43 14.91
N GLY A 247 0.13 0.07 14.99
CA GLY A 247 -0.97 0.75 14.32
C GLY A 247 -1.13 0.41 12.84
N PHE A 248 -0.49 -0.65 12.34
CA PHE A 248 -0.83 -1.20 11.03
C PHE A 248 -2.16 -1.94 11.08
N VAL A 249 -2.96 -1.79 10.04
CA VAL A 249 -4.16 -2.58 9.79
C VAL A 249 -4.24 -2.83 8.29
N SER A 250 -4.59 -4.03 7.88
CA SER A 250 -4.88 -4.34 6.47
C SER A 250 -6.38 -4.57 6.31
N ILE A 251 -6.90 -4.14 5.18
CA ILE A 251 -8.27 -4.44 4.78
C ILE A 251 -8.27 -5.24 3.49
N ILE A 252 -9.24 -6.14 3.34
CA ILE A 252 -9.34 -7.09 2.25
C ILE A 252 -10.17 -6.45 1.13
N PRO A 253 -9.61 -6.29 -0.09
CA PRO A 253 -10.40 -5.87 -1.23
C PRO A 253 -11.35 -6.99 -1.71
N ARG A 254 -12.16 -6.71 -2.73
CA ARG A 254 -12.80 -7.78 -3.52
C ARG A 254 -11.71 -8.73 -4.01
N TYR A 255 -11.86 -10.02 -3.78
CA TYR A 255 -10.90 -11.04 -4.21
C TYR A 255 -11.64 -12.23 -4.83
N ASP A 256 -11.18 -12.70 -6.00
CA ASP A 256 -11.73 -13.87 -6.68
C ASP A 256 -10.61 -14.58 -7.44
N ASP A 257 -9.99 -15.57 -6.81
CA ASP A 257 -8.96 -16.40 -7.45
C ASP A 257 -9.52 -17.70 -8.05
N SER A 258 -10.86 -17.85 -8.13
CA SER A 258 -11.50 -19.09 -8.63
C SER A 258 -11.11 -19.41 -10.07
N PHE A 259 -10.64 -18.41 -10.82
CA PHE A 259 -10.09 -18.57 -12.16
C PHE A 259 -8.73 -19.29 -12.17
N LEU A 260 -7.89 -19.09 -11.16
CA LEU A 260 -6.62 -19.82 -11.00
C LEU A 260 -6.87 -21.29 -10.66
N TYR A 261 -7.88 -21.56 -9.81
CA TYR A 261 -8.34 -22.92 -9.55
C TYR A 261 -8.85 -23.61 -10.82
N LYS A 262 -9.75 -22.95 -11.57
CA LYS A 262 -10.30 -23.48 -12.85
C LYS A 262 -9.23 -23.70 -13.92
N ALA A 263 -8.17 -22.91 -13.92
CA ALA A 263 -7.02 -23.08 -14.80
C ALA A 263 -6.04 -24.19 -14.33
N GLY A 264 -6.30 -24.82 -13.18
CA GLY A 264 -5.48 -25.90 -12.63
C GLY A 264 -4.22 -25.43 -11.90
N SER A 265 -4.10 -24.14 -11.57
CA SER A 265 -2.93 -23.60 -10.85
C SER A 265 -2.99 -23.73 -9.34
N ARG A 266 -4.19 -23.94 -8.79
CA ARG A 266 -4.41 -24.08 -7.34
C ARG A 266 -5.25 -25.31 -7.07
N ALA A 267 -5.05 -25.94 -5.90
CA ALA A 267 -5.86 -27.07 -5.44
C ALA A 267 -7.27 -26.64 -4.96
N GLY A 268 -7.47 -25.35 -4.71
CA GLY A 268 -8.78 -24.74 -4.48
C GLY A 268 -8.74 -23.23 -4.65
N TYR A 269 -9.79 -22.56 -4.18
CA TYR A 269 -10.00 -21.13 -4.38
C TYR A 269 -10.48 -20.41 -3.12
N MET A 270 -10.39 -19.09 -3.14
CA MET A 270 -10.90 -18.12 -2.20
C MET A 270 -11.65 -17.01 -2.97
N VAL A 271 -12.89 -16.77 -2.57
CA VAL A 271 -13.71 -15.69 -3.11
C VAL A 271 -14.23 -14.83 -1.96
N PHE A 272 -13.98 -13.52 -2.02
CA PHE A 272 -14.41 -12.52 -1.06
C PHE A 272 -15.26 -11.45 -1.76
N ASP A 273 -16.52 -11.35 -1.32
CA ASP A 273 -17.48 -10.31 -1.74
C ASP A 273 -17.47 -10.03 -3.26
N LYS A 274 -17.45 -11.10 -4.07
CA LYS A 274 -17.28 -11.05 -5.54
C LYS A 274 -18.17 -10.03 -6.24
N ASN A 275 -19.42 -9.91 -5.77
CA ASN A 275 -20.47 -9.08 -6.37
C ASN A 275 -20.77 -7.81 -5.55
N PHE A 276 -19.93 -7.47 -4.55
CA PHE A 276 -20.11 -6.34 -3.62
C PHE A 276 -21.40 -6.37 -2.77
N GLY A 277 -22.24 -7.41 -2.91
CA GLY A 277 -23.52 -7.53 -2.20
C GLY A 277 -23.36 -7.70 -0.69
N LYS A 278 -22.18 -8.09 -0.20
CA LYS A 278 -21.91 -8.20 1.24
C LYS A 278 -21.36 -6.91 1.82
N ARG A 279 -20.94 -5.92 1.03
CA ARG A 279 -20.34 -4.67 1.52
C ARG A 279 -19.15 -4.92 2.45
N LEU A 280 -18.37 -5.96 2.21
CA LEU A 280 -17.23 -6.34 3.06
C LEU A 280 -16.24 -5.18 3.18
N TYR A 281 -15.82 -4.65 2.02
CA TYR A 281 -14.89 -3.53 1.96
C TYR A 281 -15.39 -2.31 2.75
N GLN A 282 -16.69 -2.00 2.67
CA GLN A 282 -17.31 -0.93 3.46
C GLN A 282 -17.22 -1.20 4.97
N ARG A 283 -17.56 -2.42 5.41
CA ARG A 283 -17.52 -2.76 6.85
C ARG A 283 -16.12 -2.64 7.43
N GLU A 284 -15.10 -3.04 6.68
CA GLU A 284 -13.71 -2.93 7.14
C GLU A 284 -13.24 -1.49 7.19
N TRP A 285 -13.64 -0.64 6.23
CA TRP A 285 -13.43 0.80 6.32
C TRP A 285 -14.16 1.43 7.51
N ASP A 286 -15.41 1.03 7.79
CA ASP A 286 -16.14 1.51 8.96
C ASP A 286 -15.41 1.15 10.27
N PHE A 287 -14.81 -0.05 10.33
CA PHE A 287 -13.95 -0.45 11.44
C PHE A 287 -12.69 0.44 11.55
N VAL A 288 -12.00 0.70 10.43
CA VAL A 288 -10.83 1.59 10.37
C VAL A 288 -11.19 2.99 10.87
N LEU A 289 -12.29 3.55 10.39
CA LEU A 289 -12.75 4.90 10.75
C LEU A 289 -13.13 4.99 12.25
N LYS A 290 -13.75 3.94 12.80
CA LYS A 290 -14.12 3.86 14.22
C LYS A 290 -12.90 3.76 15.15
N ASN A 291 -11.77 3.21 14.68
CA ASN A 291 -10.55 2.99 15.46
C ASN A 291 -9.36 3.84 15.00
N ARG A 292 -9.62 4.96 14.30
CA ARG A 292 -8.59 5.82 13.68
C ARG A 292 -7.54 6.36 14.65
N ASP A 293 -7.87 6.48 15.93
CA ASP A 293 -6.97 6.90 17.00
C ASP A 293 -5.82 5.91 17.21
N LYS A 294 -6.10 4.61 17.01
CA LYS A 294 -5.14 3.50 17.17
C LYS A 294 -4.38 3.17 15.89
N ILE A 295 -4.85 3.66 14.74
CA ILE A 295 -4.30 3.32 13.43
C ILE A 295 -3.30 4.39 12.98
N ASN A 296 -2.17 3.93 12.47
CA ASN A 296 -1.12 4.75 11.85
C ASN A 296 -1.06 4.50 10.34
N TYR A 297 -1.29 3.25 9.93
CA TYR A 297 -1.12 2.78 8.56
C TYR A 297 -2.28 1.84 8.19
N VAL A 298 -2.91 2.09 7.04
CA VAL A 298 -3.86 1.18 6.41
C VAL A 298 -3.21 0.59 5.17
N LEU A 299 -3.26 -0.73 5.01
CA LEU A 299 -2.78 -1.46 3.83
C LEU A 299 -3.96 -2.04 3.05
N LEU A 300 -3.90 -1.90 1.73
CA LEU A 300 -4.88 -2.35 0.74
C LEU A 300 -4.30 -3.43 -0.18
#